data_AF-A0A1V5SZ88-F1
#
_entry.id   AF-A0A1V5SZ88-F1
#
_cell.length_a   1.000
_cell.length_b   1.000
_cell.length_c   1.000
_cell.angle_alpha   90.00
_cell.angle_beta   90.00
_cell.angle_gamma   90.00
#
_symmetry.space_group_name_H-M   'P 1'
#
loop_
_entity.id
_entity.type
_entity.pdbx_description
1 polymer ?
#
loop_
_entity_poly.entity_id
_entity_poly.type
_entity_poly.pdbx_seq_one_letter_code
_entity_poly.pdbx_strand_id
1 'polypeptide(L)'
;MEIVCFPSDIDPDGKLYVDEKLEKYKRDYLTYILQFKDAERKLRRDIDREQFDIYVRTEHITYIDGELWEFRFPKQSKRGVLRVYFAFSTIKNDKIILFDCEVKTKKQSNTKTAMKRLRIYRKWEKEVKNHEGKKPKGSI
;
A
#
# COMPACT_ATOMS: atom_id res chain seq x y z
N MET A 1 0.94 8.88 -11.16
CA MET A 1 0.73 8.12 -9.91
C MET A 1 1.94 8.10 -8.97
N GLU A 2 1.72 8.39 -7.68
CA GLU A 2 2.69 8.43 -6.57
C GLU A 2 2.35 7.32 -5.56
N ILE A 3 3.35 6.54 -5.13
CA ILE A 3 3.21 5.55 -4.07
C ILE A 3 3.71 6.16 -2.78
N VAL A 4 2.86 6.15 -1.75
CA VAL A 4 3.20 6.67 -0.43
C VAL A 4 2.96 5.61 0.63
N CYS A 5 3.87 5.52 1.59
CA CYS A 5 3.61 4.76 2.80
C CYS A 5 2.48 5.43 3.60
N PHE A 6 1.76 4.62 4.39
CA PHE A 6 0.77 5.13 5.32
C PHE A 6 1.39 6.25 6.19
N PRO A 7 0.80 7.46 6.21
CA PRO A 7 1.45 8.61 6.82
C PRO A 7 1.58 8.47 8.35
N SER A 8 2.80 8.62 8.86
CA SER A 8 3.11 8.44 10.28
C SER A 8 2.52 9.52 11.19
N ASP A 9 2.22 10.69 10.65
CA ASP A 9 1.50 11.78 11.32
C ASP A 9 0.04 11.43 11.59
N ILE A 10 -0.54 10.48 10.85
CA ILE A 10 -1.91 10.01 11.02
C ILE A 10 -1.99 8.88 12.08
N ASP A 11 -0.89 8.15 12.29
CA ASP A 11 -0.78 7.09 13.30
C ASP A 11 0.68 7.03 13.82
N PRO A 12 1.04 7.90 14.79
CA PRO A 12 2.41 7.99 15.30
C PRO A 12 2.86 6.72 16.03
N ASP A 13 1.93 5.97 16.63
CA ASP A 13 2.17 4.67 17.26
C ASP A 13 2.23 3.53 16.23
N GLY A 14 1.69 3.76 15.04
CA GLY A 14 1.74 2.88 13.88
C GLY A 14 3.10 2.90 13.20
N LYS A 15 4.19 2.76 13.98
CA LYS A 15 5.58 2.66 13.49
C LYS A 15 5.63 1.97 12.13
N LEU A 16 6.30 2.60 11.17
CA LEU A 16 6.56 2.16 9.80
C LEU A 16 7.16 0.74 9.80
N TYR A 17 6.27 -0.23 9.94
CA TYR A 17 6.57 -1.65 10.00
C TYR A 17 7.08 -2.17 8.65
N VAL A 18 6.94 -1.37 7.59
CA VAL A 18 7.43 -1.66 6.25
C VAL A 18 8.94 -1.40 6.21
N ASP A 19 9.41 -0.20 6.55
CA ASP A 19 10.84 0.12 6.47
C ASP A 19 11.66 -0.66 7.51
N GLU A 20 11.26 -0.76 8.78
CA GLU A 20 12.03 -1.51 9.79
C GLU A 20 12.04 -3.03 9.51
N LYS A 21 10.93 -3.63 9.04
CA LYS A 21 10.96 -5.04 8.60
C LYS A 21 11.79 -5.20 7.34
N LEU A 22 11.58 -4.35 6.33
CA LEU A 22 12.37 -4.39 5.11
C LEU A 22 13.85 -4.24 5.44
N GLU A 23 14.25 -3.37 6.37
CA GLU A 23 15.62 -3.18 6.85
C GLU A 23 16.15 -4.42 7.57
N LYS A 24 15.38 -5.01 8.48
CA LYS A 24 15.72 -6.26 9.16
C LYS A 24 15.91 -7.41 8.17
N TYR A 25 15.14 -7.41 7.09
CA TYR A 25 15.26 -8.35 5.98
C TYR A 25 16.27 -7.90 4.90
N LYS A 26 16.74 -6.64 4.90
CA LYS A 26 17.55 -6.02 3.84
C LYS A 26 18.91 -6.69 3.66
N ARG A 27 19.52 -7.16 4.76
CA ARG A 27 20.78 -7.95 4.72
C ARG A 27 20.60 -9.32 4.07
N ASP A 28 19.44 -9.94 4.22
CA ASP A 28 19.13 -11.26 3.65
C ASP A 28 18.41 -11.18 2.29
N TYR A 29 17.93 -9.99 1.90
CA TYR A 29 16.91 -9.85 0.85
C TYR A 29 17.05 -8.58 0.00
N LEU A 30 18.29 -8.26 -0.37
CA LEU A 30 18.60 -7.28 -1.42
C LEU A 30 17.73 -7.46 -2.68
N THR A 31 17.51 -8.70 -3.10
CA THR A 31 16.62 -9.05 -4.23
C THR A 31 15.17 -8.61 -4.01
N TYR A 32 14.64 -8.68 -2.79
CA TYR A 32 13.24 -8.32 -2.53
C TYR A 32 13.05 -6.81 -2.47
N ILE A 33 14.03 -6.06 -1.96
CA ILE A 33 13.99 -4.59 -2.01
C ILE A 33 14.15 -4.12 -3.45
N LEU A 34 15.00 -4.77 -4.24
CA LEU A 34 15.10 -4.48 -5.67
C LEU A 34 13.79 -4.80 -6.40
N GLN A 35 13.15 -5.94 -6.09
CA GLN A 35 11.84 -6.29 -6.64
C GLN A 35 10.74 -5.35 -6.17
N PHE A 36 10.75 -4.92 -4.90
CA PHE A 36 9.81 -3.94 -4.36
C PHE A 36 9.97 -2.59 -5.05
N LYS A 37 11.21 -2.10 -5.19
CA LYS A 37 11.50 -0.87 -5.95
C LYS A 37 11.17 -1.01 -7.43
N ASP A 38 11.32 -2.21 -8.00
CA ASP A 38 10.95 -2.50 -9.38
C ASP A 38 9.43 -2.54 -9.57
N ALA A 39 8.69 -3.17 -8.64
CA ALA A 39 7.24 -3.13 -8.61
C ALA A 39 6.74 -1.70 -8.36
N GLU A 40 7.35 -0.95 -7.44
CA GLU A 40 7.06 0.46 -7.21
C GLU A 40 7.28 1.27 -8.50
N ARG A 41 8.39 1.05 -9.20
CA ARG A 41 8.69 1.71 -10.49
C ARG A 41 7.68 1.36 -11.57
N LYS A 42 7.31 0.08 -11.70
CA LYS A 42 6.32 -0.42 -12.67
C LYS A 42 4.93 0.13 -12.38
N LEU A 43 4.52 0.15 -11.11
CA LEU A 43 3.27 0.75 -10.66
C LEU A 43 3.26 2.28 -10.88
N ARG A 44 4.41 2.98 -10.75
CA ARG A 44 4.53 4.43 -11.00
C ARG A 44 4.52 4.79 -12.49
N ARG A 45 5.10 3.97 -13.36
CA ARG A 45 5.28 4.27 -14.79
C ARG A 45 4.12 3.80 -15.67
N ASP A 46 3.47 2.68 -15.33
CA ASP A 46 2.74 1.91 -16.35
C ASP A 46 1.28 1.56 -16.01
N ILE A 47 0.69 2.05 -14.90
CA ILE A 47 -0.76 1.88 -14.69
C ILE A 47 -1.53 2.89 -15.56
N ASP A 48 -1.65 2.54 -16.84
CA ASP A 48 -2.96 2.53 -17.47
C ASP A 48 -3.78 1.37 -16.86
N ARG A 49 -5.11 1.45 -16.84
CA ARG A 49 -5.97 0.41 -16.22
C ARG A 49 -5.62 -1.01 -16.72
N GLU A 50 -5.14 -1.12 -17.96
CA GLU A 50 -4.74 -2.36 -18.61
C GLU A 50 -3.60 -3.13 -17.89
N GLN A 51 -2.56 -2.44 -17.40
CA GLN A 51 -1.45 -3.13 -16.69
C GLN A 51 -1.87 -3.60 -15.31
N PHE A 52 -2.72 -2.82 -14.61
CA PHE A 52 -3.30 -3.25 -13.35
C PHE A 52 -4.13 -4.53 -13.55
N ASP A 53 -4.94 -4.58 -14.61
CA ASP A 53 -5.72 -5.76 -14.96
C ASP A 53 -4.84 -6.97 -15.30
N ILE A 54 -3.68 -6.77 -15.94
CA ILE A 54 -2.69 -7.83 -16.17
C ILE A 54 -2.15 -8.37 -14.84
N TYR A 55 -1.82 -7.50 -13.88
CA TYR A 55 -1.35 -7.92 -12.56
C TYR A 55 -2.42 -8.66 -11.76
N VAL A 56 -3.69 -8.28 -11.91
CA VAL A 56 -4.81 -9.00 -11.32
C VAL A 56 -4.97 -10.38 -11.96
N ARG A 57 -4.93 -10.47 -13.30
CA ARG A 57 -5.01 -11.74 -14.06
C ARG A 57 -3.86 -12.70 -13.77
N THR A 58 -2.68 -12.17 -13.48
CA THR A 58 -1.48 -12.96 -13.17
C THR A 58 -1.32 -13.26 -11.67
N GLU A 59 -2.35 -12.96 -10.86
CA GLU A 59 -2.38 -13.14 -9.40
C GLU A 59 -1.28 -12.42 -8.61
N HIS A 60 -0.57 -11.49 -9.26
CA HIS A 60 0.37 -10.60 -8.61
C HIS A 60 -0.35 -9.54 -7.77
N ILE A 61 -1.57 -9.17 -8.15
CA ILE A 61 -2.46 -8.34 -7.35
C ILE A 61 -3.71 -9.15 -7.03
N THR A 62 -4.11 -9.18 -5.77
CA THR A 62 -5.30 -9.87 -5.29
C THR A 62 -6.17 -8.91 -4.50
N TYR A 63 -7.46 -8.88 -4.81
CA TYR A 63 -8.44 -8.21 -3.97
C TYR A 63 -8.59 -8.96 -2.64
N ILE A 64 -8.54 -8.25 -1.51
CA ILE A 64 -8.72 -8.86 -0.20
C ILE A 64 -10.12 -8.61 0.35
N ASP A 65 -10.43 -7.37 0.69
CA ASP A 65 -11.71 -6.97 1.30
C ASP A 65 -11.89 -5.45 1.22
N GLY A 66 -13.13 -5.00 1.02
CA GLY A 66 -13.50 -3.60 0.86
C GLY A 66 -12.72 -2.92 -0.27
N GLU A 67 -11.73 -2.12 0.10
CA GLU A 67 -10.84 -1.38 -0.81
C GLU A 67 -9.38 -1.83 -0.69
N LEU A 68 -9.11 -2.87 0.10
CA LEU A 68 -7.77 -3.37 0.35
C LEU A 68 -7.35 -4.38 -0.71
N TRP A 69 -6.19 -4.11 -1.30
CA TRP A 69 -5.52 -4.95 -2.27
C TRP A 69 -4.23 -5.52 -1.69
N GLU A 70 -3.82 -6.69 -2.18
CA GLU A 70 -2.56 -7.34 -1.86
C GLU A 70 -1.71 -7.45 -3.11
N PHE A 71 -0.50 -6.93 -3.08
CA PHE A 71 0.53 -7.20 -4.08
C PHE A 71 1.43 -8.34 -3.60
N ARG A 72 1.56 -9.41 -4.40
CA ARG A 72 2.37 -10.59 -4.13
C ARG A 72 3.63 -10.58 -4.99
N PHE A 73 4.76 -10.51 -4.33
CA PHE A 73 6.05 -10.71 -4.99
C PHE A 73 6.28 -12.20 -5.23
N PRO A 74 6.53 -12.63 -6.48
CA PRO A 74 6.70 -14.05 -6.80
C PRO A 74 7.80 -14.67 -5.94
N LYS A 75 7.59 -15.93 -5.56
CA LYS A 75 8.44 -16.66 -4.62
C LYS A 75 9.85 -16.85 -5.20
N GLN A 76 10.81 -16.04 -4.75
CA GLN A 76 12.23 -16.18 -5.14
C GLN A 76 13.00 -17.14 -4.23
N SER A 77 12.43 -17.57 -3.09
CA SER A 77 13.11 -18.44 -2.14
C SER A 77 12.15 -19.33 -1.36
N LYS A 78 12.68 -20.34 -0.65
CA LYS A 78 11.91 -21.20 0.26
C LYS A 78 11.28 -20.44 1.44
N ARG A 79 11.72 -19.20 1.70
CA ARG A 79 11.36 -18.42 2.89
C ARG A 79 10.03 -17.65 2.77
N GLY A 80 9.42 -17.62 1.58
CA GLY A 80 8.05 -17.13 1.40
C GLY A 80 7.87 -16.07 0.32
N VAL A 81 6.64 -15.57 0.24
CA VAL A 81 6.15 -14.51 -0.64
C VAL A 81 6.05 -13.24 0.19
N LEU A 82 6.69 -12.16 -0.28
CA LEU A 82 6.44 -10.83 0.27
C LEU A 82 5.06 -10.37 -0.23
N ARG A 83 4.25 -9.91 0.71
CA ARG A 83 2.90 -9.40 0.48
C ARG A 83 2.85 -7.96 0.96
N VAL A 84 2.38 -7.06 0.10
CA VAL A 84 2.20 -5.64 0.42
C VAL A 84 0.73 -5.31 0.30
N TYR A 85 0.17 -4.70 1.33
CA TYR A 85 -1.23 -4.33 1.39
C TYR A 85 -1.39 -2.85 1.06
N PHE A 86 -2.29 -2.52 0.13
CA PHE A 86 -2.45 -1.17 -0.36
C PHE A 86 -3.90 -0.84 -0.72
N ALA A 87 -4.21 0.45 -0.87
CA ALA A 87 -5.41 0.92 -1.56
C ALA A 87 -5.12 2.21 -2.32
N PHE A 88 -6.04 2.56 -3.22
CA PHE A 88 -6.02 3.86 -3.89
C PHE A 88 -6.55 4.96 -2.98
N SER A 89 -5.98 6.16 -3.07
CA SER A 89 -6.53 7.35 -2.43
C SER A 89 -7.83 7.76 -3.11
N THR A 90 -8.80 8.20 -2.32
CA THR A 90 -10.10 8.69 -2.81
C THR A 90 -10.16 10.21 -2.96
N ILE A 91 -9.12 10.91 -2.50
CA ILE A 91 -8.96 12.37 -2.67
C ILE A 91 -7.91 12.71 -3.72
N LYS A 92 -6.90 11.86 -3.90
CA LYS A 92 -5.79 12.09 -4.83
C LYS A 92 -5.81 10.97 -5.86
N ASN A 93 -6.39 11.25 -7.02
CA ASN A 93 -6.64 10.30 -8.12
C ASN A 93 -5.38 9.56 -8.60
N ASP A 94 -4.20 10.03 -8.22
CA ASP A 94 -2.90 9.49 -8.57
C ASP A 94 -2.12 8.95 -7.36
N LYS A 95 -2.76 8.53 -6.25
CA LYS A 95 -2.03 7.98 -5.10
C LYS A 95 -2.41 6.57 -4.73
N ILE A 96 -1.38 5.73 -4.56
CA ILE A 96 -1.48 4.42 -3.91
C ILE A 96 -0.88 4.54 -2.51
N ILE A 97 -1.62 4.04 -1.52
CA ILE A 97 -1.23 4.09 -0.11
C ILE A 97 -0.87 2.68 0.35
N LEU A 98 0.36 2.51 0.83
CA LEU A 98 0.84 1.23 1.37
C LEU A 98 0.53 1.17 2.87
N PHE A 99 -0.30 0.23 3.28
CA PHE A 99 -0.75 0.10 4.67
C PHE A 99 0.12 -0.84 5.50
N ASP A 100 0.58 -1.95 4.94
CA ASP A 100 1.41 -2.91 5.68
C ASP A 100 2.15 -3.87 4.75
N CYS A 101 3.12 -4.61 5.28
CA CYS A 101 3.78 -5.70 4.57
C CYS A 101 4.06 -6.92 5.47
N GLU A 102 4.06 -8.10 4.86
CA GLU A 102 4.46 -9.34 5.52
C GLU A 102 5.16 -10.33 4.58
N VAL A 103 6.04 -11.16 5.15
CA VAL A 103 6.64 -12.30 4.43
C VAL A 103 5.94 -13.56 4.92
N LYS A 104 5.34 -14.33 4.01
CA LYS A 104 4.63 -15.56 4.36
C LYS A 104 4.90 -16.72 3.42
N THR A 105 5.01 -17.91 4.02
CA THR A 105 5.08 -19.20 3.33
C THR A 105 3.70 -19.84 3.14
N LYS A 106 2.70 -19.43 3.94
CA LYS A 106 1.31 -19.95 3.90
C LYS A 106 0.42 -19.11 2.97
N LYS A 107 -0.72 -19.67 2.54
CA LYS A 107 -1.70 -19.01 1.67
C LYS A 107 -2.46 -17.85 2.35
N GLN A 108 -2.77 -17.95 3.64
CA GLN A 108 -3.58 -16.94 4.35
C GLN A 108 -2.80 -15.69 4.78
N SER A 109 -3.31 -14.53 4.39
CA SER A 109 -2.88 -13.19 4.76
C SER A 109 -3.32 -12.82 6.19
N ASN A 110 -2.54 -11.97 6.88
CA ASN A 110 -2.95 -11.37 8.16
C ASN A 110 -3.18 -9.89 7.91
N THR A 111 -4.43 -9.56 7.57
CA THR A 111 -4.81 -8.23 7.12
C THR A 111 -5.29 -7.33 8.24
N LYS A 112 -5.30 -7.77 9.50
CA LYS A 112 -5.87 -7.01 10.63
C LYS A 112 -5.25 -5.62 10.75
N THR A 113 -3.92 -5.52 10.70
CA THR A 113 -3.20 -4.24 10.78
C THR A 113 -3.46 -3.38 9.55
N ALA A 114 -3.37 -3.95 8.35
CA ALA A 114 -3.64 -3.24 7.10
C ALA A 114 -5.06 -2.67 7.05
N MET A 115 -6.06 -3.45 7.48
CA MET A 115 -7.46 -3.03 7.56
C MET A 115 -7.67 -1.93 8.62
N LYS A 116 -7.02 -2.03 9.78
CA LYS A 116 -7.06 -0.96 10.79
C LYS A 116 -6.53 0.35 10.21
N ARG A 117 -5.38 0.33 9.54
CA ARG A 117 -4.76 1.51 8.92
C ARG A 117 -5.59 2.07 7.77
N LEU A 118 -6.19 1.20 6.94
CA LEU A 118 -7.14 1.63 5.90
C LEU A 118 -8.33 2.39 6.51
N ARG A 119 -8.91 1.90 7.60
CA ARG A 119 -10.02 2.59 8.29
C ARG A 119 -9.61 3.97 8.81
N ILE A 120 -8.44 4.07 9.44
CA ILE A 120 -7.90 5.35 9.92
C ILE A 120 -7.70 6.29 8.73
N TYR A 121 -7.07 5.81 7.66
CA TYR A 121 -6.82 6.61 6.46
C TYR A 121 -8.11 7.12 5.82
N ARG A 122 -9.15 6.29 5.71
CA ARG A 122 -10.45 6.70 5.17
C ARG A 122 -11.16 7.72 6.05
N LYS A 123 -10.99 7.65 7.36
CA LYS A 123 -11.51 8.68 8.27
C LYS A 123 -10.81 10.01 8.02
N TRP A 124 -9.48 9.99 7.93
CA TRP A 124 -8.67 11.17 7.60
C TRP A 124 -9.04 11.77 6.24
N GLU A 125 -9.17 10.96 5.18
CA GLU A 125 -9.57 11.46 3.84
C GLU A 125 -10.94 12.16 3.87
N LYS A 126 -11.90 11.63 4.66
CA LYS A 126 -13.21 12.27 4.83
C LYS A 126 -13.12 13.61 5.54
N GLU A 127 -12.29 13.70 6.58
CA GLU A 127 -12.04 14.96 7.30
C GLU A 127 -11.42 15.99 6.36
N VAL A 128 -10.39 15.61 5.59
CA VAL A 128 -9.77 16.50 4.58
C VAL A 128 -10.79 16.98 3.55
N LYS A 129 -11.61 16.09 2.96
CA LYS A 129 -12.68 16.49 2.02
C LYS A 129 -13.65 17.51 2.62
N ASN A 130 -14.04 17.31 3.88
CA ASN A 130 -14.98 18.19 4.58
C ASN A 130 -14.38 19.56 4.91
N HIS A 131 -13.06 19.65 5.07
CA HIS A 131 -12.36 20.92 5.32
C HIS A 131 -12.01 21.67 4.03
N GLU A 132 -11.65 20.99 2.93
CA GLU A 132 -11.44 21.62 1.62
C GLU A 132 -12.75 22.18 1.01
N GLY A 133 -13.90 21.56 1.32
CA GLY A 133 -15.22 22.05 0.91
C GLY A 133 -15.71 23.31 1.65
N LYS A 134 -15.05 23.71 2.74
CA LYS A 134 -15.37 24.94 3.47
C LYS A 134 -14.53 26.11 2.92
N LYS A 135 -14.96 26.68 1.79
CA LYS A 135 -14.52 28.06 1.44
C LYS A 135 -14.87 28.98 2.62
N PRO A 136 -13.98 29.88 3.05
CA PRO A 136 -14.34 30.87 4.06
C PRO A 136 -15.52 31.69 3.54
N LYS A 137 -16.66 31.58 4.21
CA LYS A 137 -17.73 32.57 4.07
C LYS A 137 -17.25 33.82 4.79
N GLY A 138 -16.87 34.83 4.02
CA GLY A 138 -16.57 36.16 4.55
C GLY A 138 -15.12 36.55 4.38
N SER A 139 -14.82 37.13 3.23
CA SER A 139 -13.89 38.26 3.17
C SER A 139 -14.57 39.28 2.25
N ILE A 140 -15.42 40.10 2.89
CA ILE A 140 -15.86 41.40 2.37
C ILE A 140 -14.85 42.40 2.93
#